data_AF-A0AAW4Q6U7-F1
#
_entry.id   AF-A0AAW4Q6U7-F1
#
_cell.length_a   1.000
_cell.length_b   1.000
_cell.length_c   1.000
_cell.angle_alpha   90.00
_cell.angle_beta   90.00
_cell.angle_gamma   90.00
#
_symmetry.space_group_name_H-M   'P 1'
#
loop_
_entity.id
_entity.type
_entity.pdbx_description
1 polymer ?
#
loop_
_entity_poly.entity_id
_entity_poly.type
_entity_poly.pdbx_seq_one_letter_code
_entity_poly.pdbx_strand_id
1 'polypeptide(L)'
;MPTSTAWVEPEVFLTHGNVTVYHTYRDDDVAQGTQTFWYTTSSTSDDEHFDVRDVQVPSAALLKNRPPFLAADCNPAFATATNEQKAEWQRQWTEWNMEGGGQDQAIMAILKEGIDLGLISAED
;
A
#
# COMPACT_ATOMS: atom_id res chain seq x y z
N MET A 1 -18.82 -22.82 12.94
CA MET A 1 -17.51 -22.58 13.59
C MET A 1 -17.70 -21.41 14.53
N PRO A 2 -17.26 -21.43 15.80
CA PRO A 2 -17.29 -20.23 16.62
C PRO A 2 -16.18 -19.30 16.09
N THR A 3 -16.55 -18.13 15.59
CA THR A 3 -15.59 -17.08 15.23
C THR A 3 -15.10 -16.45 16.53
N SER A 4 -13.86 -16.72 16.90
CA SER A 4 -13.20 -16.02 18.00
C SER A 4 -12.68 -14.69 17.47
N THR A 5 -13.33 -13.59 17.81
CA THR A 5 -12.79 -12.23 17.65
C THR A 5 -11.79 -11.98 18.78
N ALA A 6 -10.62 -12.62 18.70
CA ALA A 6 -9.51 -12.25 19.55
C ALA A 6 -8.88 -10.99 18.94
N TRP A 7 -8.79 -9.92 19.72
CA TRP A 7 -8.03 -8.74 19.33
C TRP A 7 -6.56 -9.16 19.16
N VAL A 8 -5.95 -8.72 18.06
CA VAL A 8 -4.53 -8.94 17.74
C VAL A 8 -3.90 -7.59 17.51
N GLU A 9 -2.68 -7.40 18.01
CA GLU A 9 -1.92 -6.18 17.77
C GLU A 9 -1.62 -6.07 16.26
N PRO A 10 -1.93 -4.93 15.62
CA PRO A 10 -1.77 -4.80 14.18
C PRO A 10 -0.29 -4.78 13.78
N GLU A 11 0.01 -5.34 12.61
CA GLU A 11 1.39 -5.40 12.12
C GLU A 11 1.90 -4.00 11.77
N VAL A 12 3.09 -3.67 12.28
CA VAL A 12 3.78 -2.42 11.95
C VAL A 12 4.25 -2.45 10.50
N PHE A 13 3.79 -1.49 9.70
CA PHE A 13 4.28 -1.28 8.33
C PHE A 13 5.53 -0.40 8.31
N LEU A 14 5.51 0.71 9.06
CA LEU A 14 6.58 1.70 9.07
C LEU A 14 6.60 2.47 10.38
N THR A 15 7.79 2.75 10.91
CA THR A 15 8.00 3.81 11.90
C THR A 15 8.85 4.90 11.29
N HIS A 16 8.39 6.16 11.36
CA HIS A 16 9.14 7.33 10.88
C HIS A 16 8.93 8.51 11.83
N GLY A 17 10.03 9.05 12.36
CA GLY A 17 9.96 10.05 13.43
C GLY A 17 9.35 9.46 14.70
N ASN A 18 8.29 10.10 15.21
CA ASN A 18 7.51 9.65 16.36
C ASN A 18 6.18 8.96 15.96
N VAL A 19 5.97 8.69 14.67
CA VAL A 19 4.73 8.07 14.16
C VAL A 19 5.00 6.64 13.76
N THR A 20 4.19 5.72 14.28
CA THR A 20 4.14 4.32 13.84
C THR A 20 2.87 4.13 13.02
N VAL A 21 3.04 3.57 11.82
CA VAL A 21 1.96 3.26 10.88
C VAL A 21 1.78 1.75 10.83
N TYR A 22 0.55 1.31 11.02
CA TYR A 22 0.15 -0.08 11.08
C TYR A 22 -0.67 -0.48 9.85
N HIS A 23 -0.62 -1.76 9.51
CA HIS A 23 -1.52 -2.34 8.52
C HIS A 23 -2.94 -2.42 9.07
N THR A 24 -3.89 -2.12 8.19
CA THR A 24 -5.31 -2.46 8.41
C THR A 24 -5.60 -3.79 7.72
N TYR A 25 -6.59 -4.52 8.22
CA TYR A 25 -6.97 -5.84 7.69
C TYR A 25 -8.32 -5.76 6.99
N ARG A 26 -8.58 -6.68 6.07
CA ARG A 26 -9.89 -6.75 5.41
C ARG A 26 -10.92 -7.32 6.39
N ASP A 27 -12.05 -6.63 6.54
CA ASP A 27 -13.15 -7.00 7.47
C ASP A 27 -12.67 -7.25 8.91
N ASP A 28 -11.65 -6.51 9.34
CA ASP A 28 -10.98 -6.66 10.65
C ASP A 28 -10.45 -8.09 10.91
N ASP A 29 -10.17 -8.85 9.85
CA ASP A 29 -9.74 -10.24 9.91
C ASP A 29 -8.33 -10.41 9.34
N VAL A 30 -7.37 -10.65 10.24
CA VAL A 30 -5.97 -10.93 9.90
C VAL A 30 -5.84 -12.10 8.93
N ALA A 31 -6.73 -13.10 8.99
CA ALA A 31 -6.71 -14.25 8.09
C ALA A 31 -7.14 -13.88 6.65
N GLN A 32 -7.81 -12.75 6.45
CA GLN A 32 -8.16 -12.23 5.12
C GLN A 32 -7.04 -11.38 4.50
N GLY A 33 -6.00 -11.07 5.27
CA GLY A 33 -4.82 -10.34 4.83
C GLY A 33 -4.94 -8.82 4.95
N THR A 34 -3.81 -8.15 4.76
CA THR A 34 -3.68 -6.69 4.89
C THR A 34 -4.29 -5.96 3.70
N GLN A 35 -4.82 -4.76 3.96
CA GLN A 35 -5.25 -3.85 2.91
C GLN A 35 -4.04 -3.05 2.41
N THR A 36 -3.71 -3.20 1.13
CA THR A 36 -2.47 -2.63 0.55
C THR A 36 -2.39 -1.10 0.58
N PHE A 37 -3.51 -0.39 0.65
CA PHE A 37 -3.51 1.08 0.60
C PHE A 37 -4.10 1.73 1.85
N TRP A 38 -4.56 0.93 2.82
CA TRP A 38 -5.23 1.43 4.01
C TRP A 38 -4.37 1.19 5.24
N TYR A 39 -4.18 2.25 6.02
CA TYR A 39 -3.28 2.27 7.15
C TYR A 39 -3.91 3.00 8.33
N THR A 40 -3.40 2.73 9.52
CA THR A 40 -3.78 3.45 10.75
C THR A 40 -2.53 3.84 11.53
N THR A 41 -2.66 4.84 12.39
CA THR A 41 -1.65 5.25 13.37
C THR A 41 -1.98 4.78 14.78
N SER A 42 -3.16 4.21 14.98
CA SER A 42 -3.57 3.58 16.25
C SER A 42 -3.09 2.14 16.31
N SER A 43 -2.50 1.76 17.43
CA SER A 43 -2.21 0.36 17.71
C SER A 43 -3.40 -0.39 18.29
N THR A 44 -4.47 0.30 18.70
CA THR A 44 -5.55 -0.26 19.52
C THR A 44 -6.95 -0.16 18.92
N SER A 45 -7.13 0.73 17.93
CA SER A 45 -8.39 0.93 17.23
C SER A 45 -8.18 0.81 15.72
N ASP A 46 -9.17 0.28 15.02
CA ASP A 46 -9.25 0.37 13.55
C ASP A 46 -10.26 1.45 13.11
N ASP A 47 -10.82 2.24 14.04
CA ASP A 47 -11.80 3.29 13.67
C ASP A 47 -11.15 4.43 12.86
N GLU A 48 -9.86 4.69 13.09
CA GLU A 48 -9.07 5.75 12.45
C GLU A 48 -8.10 5.17 11.42
N HIS A 49 -8.67 4.71 10.31
CA HIS A 49 -7.92 4.28 9.13
C HIS A 49 -8.03 5.29 7.98
N PHE A 50 -6.94 5.43 7.22
CA PHE A 50 -6.85 6.34 6.07
C PHE A 50 -6.29 5.63 4.83
N ASP A 51 -6.70 6.09 3.65
CA ASP A 51 -6.15 5.64 2.39
C ASP A 51 -4.90 6.46 2.03
N VAL A 52 -3.76 5.79 1.87
CA VAL A 52 -2.49 6.43 1.51
C VAL A 52 -2.58 7.20 0.18
N ARG A 53 -3.51 6.83 -0.71
CA ARG A 53 -3.70 7.47 -2.02
C ARG A 53 -4.38 8.83 -1.91
N ASP A 54 -5.10 9.07 -0.81
CA ASP A 54 -5.79 10.33 -0.54
C ASP A 54 -4.91 11.36 0.19
N VAL A 55 -3.72 10.93 0.64
CA VAL A 55 -2.70 11.81 1.24
C VAL A 55 -2.16 12.76 0.16
N GLN A 56 -2.46 14.06 0.31
CA GLN A 56 -2.15 15.08 -0.69
C GLN A 56 -0.67 15.50 -0.69
N VAL A 57 0.21 14.58 -1.07
CA VAL A 57 1.66 14.81 -1.16
C VAL A 57 2.19 14.55 -2.57
N PRO A 58 3.26 15.25 -2.99
CA PRO A 58 3.95 15.01 -4.25
C PRO A 58 4.28 13.52 -4.51
N SER A 59 4.72 12.78 -3.48
CA SER A 59 5.06 11.36 -3.61
C SER A 59 3.87 10.48 -4.02
N ALA A 60 2.61 10.94 -3.90
CA ALA A 60 1.44 10.22 -4.40
C ALA A 60 1.50 9.98 -5.93
N ALA A 61 2.28 10.78 -6.66
CA ALA A 61 2.54 10.56 -8.07
C ALA A 61 3.33 9.26 -8.34
N LEU A 62 4.11 8.74 -7.39
CA LEU A 62 4.88 7.50 -7.56
C LEU A 62 3.95 6.30 -7.79
N LEU A 63 2.82 6.23 -7.09
CA LEU A 63 1.81 5.18 -7.30
C LEU A 63 1.14 5.26 -8.68
N LYS A 64 1.09 6.46 -9.27
CA LYS A 64 0.56 6.68 -10.63
C LYS A 64 1.57 6.24 -11.69
N ASN A 65 2.87 6.31 -11.39
CA ASN A 65 3.96 5.89 -12.27
C ASN A 65 4.24 4.38 -12.23
N ARG A 66 3.26 3.57 -11.80
CA ARG A 66 3.36 2.11 -11.77
C ARG A 66 3.57 1.52 -13.19
N PRO A 67 4.12 0.30 -13.30
CA PRO A 67 4.22 -0.41 -14.56
C PRO A 67 2.85 -0.58 -15.27
N PRO A 68 2.82 -0.66 -16.60
CA PRO A 68 1.57 -0.72 -17.38
C PRO A 68 0.89 -2.09 -17.29
N PHE A 69 -0.42 -2.15 -17.02
CA PHE A 69 -1.13 -3.41 -16.75
C PHE A 69 -0.88 -4.51 -17.79
N LEU A 70 -0.68 -5.74 -17.30
CA LEU A 70 -0.43 -6.95 -18.10
C LEU A 70 -1.73 -7.60 -18.61
N ALA A 71 -2.71 -6.80 -19.00
CA ALA A 71 -4.03 -7.27 -19.36
C ALA A 71 -4.46 -6.58 -20.66
N ALA A 72 -4.64 -7.35 -21.72
CA ALA A 72 -4.89 -6.82 -23.08
C ALA A 72 -6.25 -6.12 -23.20
N ASP A 73 -7.22 -6.51 -22.37
CA ASP A 73 -8.53 -5.89 -22.23
C ASP A 73 -8.46 -4.52 -21.53
N CYS A 74 -7.57 -4.37 -20.56
CA CYS A 74 -7.40 -3.13 -19.80
C CYS A 74 -6.28 -2.21 -20.32
N ASN A 75 -5.41 -2.72 -21.21
CA ASN A 75 -4.25 -2.00 -21.75
C ASN A 75 -4.02 -2.34 -23.23
N PRO A 76 -4.49 -1.49 -24.17
CA PRO A 76 -4.29 -1.69 -25.60
C PRO A 76 -2.81 -1.75 -26.01
N ALA A 77 -1.93 -1.04 -25.30
CA ALA A 77 -0.49 -1.10 -25.56
C ALA A 77 0.09 -2.49 -25.22
N PHE A 78 -0.47 -3.17 -24.21
CA PHE A 78 -0.14 -4.56 -23.93
C PHE A 78 -0.57 -5.50 -25.05
N ALA A 79 -1.74 -5.30 -25.64
CA ALA A 79 -2.23 -6.13 -26.73
C ALA A 79 -1.27 -6.11 -27.94
N THR A 80 -0.82 -4.91 -28.33
CA THR A 80 0.01 -4.69 -29.53
C THR A 80 1.52 -4.77 -29.30
N ALA A 81 1.97 -4.92 -28.06
CA ALA A 81 3.40 -4.97 -27.73
C ALA A 81 4.09 -6.25 -28.24
N THR A 82 5.39 -6.12 -28.49
CA THR A 82 6.26 -7.26 -28.83
C THR A 82 6.40 -8.21 -27.64
N ASN A 83 6.84 -9.44 -27.90
CA ASN A 83 7.10 -10.41 -26.83
C ASN A 83 8.19 -9.90 -25.85
N GLU A 84 9.19 -9.19 -26.35
CA GLU A 84 10.25 -8.58 -25.52
C GLU A 84 9.67 -7.49 -24.60
N GLN A 85 8.82 -6.61 -25.13
CA GLN A 85 8.14 -5.58 -24.33
C GLN A 85 7.21 -6.18 -23.28
N LYS A 86 6.47 -7.24 -23.64
CA LYS A 86 5.60 -7.97 -22.70
C LYS A 86 6.41 -8.61 -21.57
N ALA A 87 7.55 -9.24 -21.90
CA ALA A 87 8.44 -9.84 -20.91
C ALA A 87 9.05 -8.79 -19.97
N GLU A 88 9.48 -7.65 -20.51
CA GLU A 88 9.99 -6.53 -19.73
C GLU A 88 8.94 -5.98 -18.75
N TRP A 89 7.72 -5.72 -19.24
CA TRP A 89 6.63 -5.28 -18.37
C TRP A 89 6.26 -6.31 -17.32
N GLN A 90 6.33 -7.60 -17.65
CA GLN A 90 6.07 -8.66 -16.68
C GLN A 90 7.13 -8.69 -15.57
N ARG A 91 8.41 -8.46 -15.90
CA ARG A 91 9.47 -8.30 -14.91
C ARG A 91 9.20 -7.09 -14.02
N GLN A 92 8.93 -5.92 -14.60
CA GLN A 92 8.63 -4.69 -13.85
C GLN A 92 7.42 -4.84 -12.94
N TRP A 93 6.35 -5.50 -13.40
CA TRP A 93 5.19 -5.81 -12.56
C TRP A 93 5.53 -6.73 -11.39
N THR A 94 6.39 -7.71 -11.62
CA THR A 94 6.82 -8.63 -10.56
C THR A 94 7.65 -7.88 -9.51
N GLU A 95 8.61 -7.06 -9.94
CA GLU A 95 9.41 -6.18 -9.07
C GLU A 95 8.56 -5.11 -8.36
N TRP A 96 7.45 -4.68 -8.96
CA TRP A 96 6.54 -3.70 -8.36
C TRP A 96 5.71 -4.29 -7.23
N ASN A 97 5.18 -5.51 -7.39
CA ASN A 97 4.24 -6.14 -6.44
C ASN A 97 4.90 -7.12 -5.46
N MET A 98 6.20 -7.38 -5.59
CA MET A 98 6.91 -8.14 -4.57
C MET A 98 7.00 -7.34 -3.27
N GLU A 99 7.10 -8.03 -2.14
CA GLU A 99 7.32 -7.43 -0.83
C GLU A 99 8.59 -6.56 -0.84
N GLY A 100 8.47 -5.32 -0.36
CA GLY A 100 9.52 -4.30 -0.39
C GLY A 100 9.81 -3.74 -1.80
N GLY A 101 8.99 -4.12 -2.79
CA GLY A 101 9.09 -3.71 -4.18
C GLY A 101 8.65 -2.26 -4.43
N GLY A 102 8.46 -1.93 -5.71
CA GLY A 102 8.14 -0.55 -6.11
C GLY A 102 6.86 0.01 -5.49
N GLN A 103 5.84 -0.83 -5.27
CA GLN A 103 4.60 -0.42 -4.60
C GLN A 103 4.85 0.01 -3.16
N ASP A 104 5.50 -0.85 -2.38
CA ASP A 104 5.79 -0.60 -0.97
C ASP A 104 6.69 0.62 -0.82
N GLN A 105 7.69 0.77 -1.69
CA GLN A 105 8.57 1.95 -1.69
C GLN A 105 7.80 3.25 -1.98
N ALA A 106 6.86 3.22 -2.92
CA ALA A 106 6.01 4.38 -3.22
C ALA A 106 5.10 4.74 -2.04
N ILE A 107 4.49 3.73 -1.39
CA ILE A 107 3.67 3.92 -0.20
C ILE A 107 4.52 4.49 0.95
N MET A 108 5.70 3.91 1.22
CA MET A 108 6.61 4.41 2.25
C MET A 108 7.01 5.86 2.01
N ALA A 109 7.27 6.26 0.76
CA ALA A 109 7.58 7.64 0.43
C ALA A 109 6.41 8.59 0.75
N ILE A 110 5.18 8.19 0.40
CA ILE A 110 3.97 8.97 0.71
C ILE A 110 3.77 9.10 2.21
N LEU A 111 3.88 8.01 2.96
CA LEU A 111 3.72 8.04 4.42
C LEU A 111 4.77 8.91 5.09
N LYS A 112 6.05 8.76 4.72
CA LYS A 112 7.13 9.58 5.27
C LYS A 112 6.94 11.06 4.98
N GLU A 113 6.63 11.42 3.73
CA GLU A 113 6.36 12.81 3.35
C GLU A 113 5.10 13.36 4.05
N GLY A 114 4.05 12.56 4.18
CA GLY A 114 2.84 12.91 4.92
C GLY A 114 3.12 13.18 6.40
N ILE A 115 3.96 12.37 7.04
CA ILE A 115 4.41 12.57 8.42
C ILE A 115 5.26 13.84 8.53
N ASP A 116 6.24 14.02 7.63
CA ASP A 116 7.14 15.18 7.64
C ASP A 116 6.39 16.51 7.44
N LEU A 117 5.28 16.49 6.69
CA LEU A 117 4.40 17.64 6.48
C LEU A 117 3.32 17.80 7.56
N GLY A 118 3.23 16.87 8.52
CA GLY A 118 2.22 16.87 9.58
C GLY A 118 0.80 16.57 9.10
N LEU A 119 0.64 15.96 7.92
CA LEU A 119 -0.64 15.46 7.40
C LEU A 119 -1.02 14.12 8.03
N ILE A 120 -0.02 13.38 8.52
CA ILE A 120 -0.16 12.14 9.27
C ILE A 120 0.54 12.36 10.61
N SER A 121 -0.17 12.18 11.71
CA SER A 121 0.35 12.34 13.07
C SER A 121 0.09 11.09 13.88
N ALA A 122 0.89 10.88 14.93
CA ALA A 122 0.56 9.85 15.92
C ALA A 122 -0.78 10.20 16.57
N GLU A 123 -1.61 9.20 16.79
CA GLU A 123 -2.75 9.33 17.71
C GLU A 123 -2.24 9.41 19.15
N ASP A 124 -2.88 10.27 19.95
CA ASP A 124 -2.58 10.50 21.37
C ASP A 124 -3.12 9.39 22.28
#